data_AF-S8C3F2-F1
#
_entry.id   AF-S8C3F2-F1
#
_cell.length_a   1.000
_cell.length_b   1.000
_cell.length_c   1.000
_cell.angle_alpha   90.00
_cell.angle_beta   90.00
_cell.angle_gamma   90.00
#
_symmetry.space_group_name_H-M   'P 1'
#
loop_
_entity.id
_entity.type
_entity.pdbx_description
1 polymer ?
#
loop_
_entity_poly.entity_id
_entity_poly.type
_entity_poly.pdbx_seq_one_letter_code
_entity_poly.pdbx_strand_id
1 'polypeptide(L)' 'RRWTAKENKDFEDALAVYDDQNSPERWRKVARAVGRSIEEVKRHYDILVEDVTSIENGAVPLPKY' A
#
# COMPACT_ATOMS: atom_id res chain seq x y z
N ARG A 1 -1.61 -11.63 -9.60
CA ARG A 1 -2.73 -12.03 -8.71
C ARG A 1 -3.44 -10.76 -8.23
N ARG A 2 -4.77 -10.74 -8.10
CA ARG A 2 -5.48 -9.59 -7.48
C ARG A 2 -5.28 -9.60 -5.96
N TRP A 3 -5.33 -8.43 -5.33
CA TRP A 3 -5.36 -8.30 -3.88
C TRP A 3 -6.76 -8.59 -3.36
N THR A 4 -6.85 -9.41 -2.33
CA THR A 4 -8.10 -9.61 -1.57
C THR A 4 -8.26 -8.54 -0.51
N ALA A 5 -9.48 -8.34 -0.02
CA ALA A 5 -9.74 -7.40 1.07
C ALA A 5 -8.91 -7.72 2.33
N LYS A 6 -8.74 -9.02 2.64
CA LYS A 6 -7.90 -9.46 3.76
C LYS A 6 -6.43 -9.10 3.55
N GLU A 7 -5.87 -9.36 2.37
CA GLU A 7 -4.47 -9.02 2.09
C GLU A 7 -4.26 -7.50 2.14
N ASN A 8 -5.21 -6.70 1.64
CA ASN A 8 -5.11 -5.25 1.69
C ASN A 8 -5.14 -4.74 3.14
N LYS A 9 -6.04 -5.31 3.96
CA LYS A 9 -6.10 -5.04 5.41
C LYS A 9 -4.77 -5.37 6.10
N ASP A 10 -4.26 -6.59 5.88
CA ASP A 10 -3.00 -7.05 6.46
C ASP A 10 -1.81 -6.18 5.98
N PHE A 11 -1.87 -5.63 4.76
CA PHE A 11 -0.88 -4.69 4.22
C PHE A 11 -0.93 -3.33 4.89
N GLU A 12 -2.10 -2.73 5.04
CA GLU A 12 -2.29 -1.45 5.75
C GLU A 12 -1.82 -1.57 7.21
N ASP A 13 -2.23 -2.64 7.91
CA ASP A 13 -1.81 -2.91 9.29
C ASP A 13 -0.28 -3.09 9.38
N ALA A 14 0.34 -3.80 8.41
CA ALA A 14 1.78 -3.96 8.36
C ALA A 14 2.53 -2.66 8.06
N LEU A 15 1.99 -1.78 7.21
CA LEU A 15 2.58 -0.46 6.96
C LEU A 15 2.57 0.42 8.21
N ALA A 16 1.53 0.32 9.04
CA ALA A 16 1.43 1.04 10.30
C ALA A 16 2.42 0.51 11.37
N VAL A 17 2.67 -0.79 11.39
CA VAL A 17 3.65 -1.42 12.31
C VAL A 17 5.09 -1.20 11.87
N TYR A 18 5.36 -1.19 10.56
CA TYR A 18 6.69 -1.02 9.99
C TYR A 18 6.80 0.34 9.30
N ASP A 19 6.90 1.41 10.08
CA ASP A 19 6.89 2.80 9.63
C ASP A 19 8.25 3.35 9.16
N ASP A 20 9.35 2.64 9.45
CA ASP A 20 10.70 3.03 9.03
C ASP A 20 10.89 2.91 7.51
N GLN A 21 10.60 4.01 6.81
CA GLN A 21 10.61 4.10 5.35
C GLN A 21 12.02 3.95 4.74
N ASN A 22 13.07 4.20 5.52
CA ASN A 22 14.46 4.12 5.05
C ASN A 22 15.03 2.71 5.16
N SER A 23 14.34 1.81 5.87
CA SER A 23 14.81 0.45 6.08
C SER A 23 14.46 -0.46 4.89
N PRO A 24 15.45 -1.09 4.23
CA PRO A 24 15.19 -2.13 3.22
C PRO A 24 14.45 -3.34 3.81
N GLU A 25 14.58 -3.57 5.12
CA GLU A 25 13.90 -4.64 5.84
C GLU A 25 12.39 -4.41 5.98
N ARG A 26 11.92 -3.16 5.91
CA ARG A 26 10.50 -2.81 5.95
C ARG A 26 9.71 -3.66 4.96
N TRP A 27 10.12 -3.62 3.70
CA TRP A 27 9.42 -4.32 2.62
C TRP A 27 9.45 -5.84 2.78
N ARG A 28 10.54 -6.38 3.33
CA ARG A 28 10.64 -7.81 3.63
C ARG A 28 9.68 -8.22 4.75
N LYS A 29 9.54 -7.40 5.79
CA LYS A 29 8.60 -7.64 6.90
C LYS A 29 7.15 -7.53 6.46
N VAL A 30 6.81 -6.50 5.67
CA VAL A 30 5.46 -6.34 5.09
C VAL A 30 5.13 -7.51 4.16
N ALA A 31 6.02 -7.86 3.23
CA ALA A 31 5.85 -9.02 2.35
C ALA A 31 5.57 -10.31 3.11
N ARG A 32 6.31 -10.56 4.20
CA ARG A 32 6.10 -11.72 5.07
C ARG A 32 4.75 -11.67 5.79
N ALA A 33 4.33 -10.50 6.28
CA ALA A 33 3.06 -10.35 6.99
C ALA A 33 1.84 -10.60 6.08
N VAL A 34 1.92 -10.12 4.84
CA VAL A 34 0.84 -10.24 3.84
C VAL A 34 0.87 -11.59 3.11
N GLY A 35 2.02 -12.27 3.07
CA GLY A 35 2.20 -13.49 2.27
C GLY A 35 2.38 -13.22 0.77
N ARG A 36 2.97 -12.07 0.43
CA ARG A 36 3.21 -11.60 -0.94
C ARG A 36 4.70 -11.38 -1.22
N SER A 37 5.07 -11.25 -2.49
CA SER A 37 6.46 -10.92 -2.83
C SER A 37 6.79 -9.46 -2.49
N ILE A 38 8.07 -9.15 -2.29
CA ILE A 38 8.53 -7.78 -2.04
C ILE A 38 8.14 -6.86 -3.21
N GLU A 39 8.26 -7.35 -4.44
CA GLU A 39 7.91 -6.62 -5.66
C GLU A 39 6.41 -6.35 -5.77
N GLU A 40 5.56 -7.32 -5.38
CA GLU A 40 4.10 -7.11 -5.33
C GLU A 40 3.72 -6.06 -4.30
N VAL A 41 4.34 -6.10 -3.11
CA VAL A 41 4.10 -5.12 -2.04
C VAL A 41 4.53 -3.72 -2.45
N LYS A 42 5.72 -3.57 -3.05
CA LYS A 42 6.22 -2.26 -3.51
C LYS A 42 5.31 -1.66 -4.60
N ARG A 43 4.93 -2.46 -5.60
CA ARG A 43 3.98 -2.00 -6.64
C ARG A 43 2.64 -1.57 -6.05
N HIS A 44 2.12 -2.32 -5.07
CA HIS A 44 0.86 -1.97 -4.41
C HIS A 44 0.98 -0.70 -3.58
N TYR A 45 2.13 -0.47 -2.95
CA TYR A 45 2.43 0.78 -2.26
C TYR A 45 2.51 1.98 -3.22
N ASP A 46 3.16 1.82 -4.39
CA ASP A 46 3.25 2.90 -5.38
C ASP A 46 1.85 3.34 -5.85
N ILE A 47 0.94 2.39 -6.08
CA ILE A 47 -0.47 2.66 -6.43
C ILE A 47 -1.17 3.41 -5.28
N LEU A 48 -0.97 2.98 -4.03
CA LEU A 48 -1.54 3.67 -2.87
C LEU A 48 -1.06 5.12 -2.78
N VAL A 49 0.24 5.37 -3.03
CA VAL A 49 0.81 6.72 -3.03
C VAL A 49 0.22 7.57 -4.15
N GLU A 50 0.06 7.01 -5.35
CA GLU A 50 -0.57 7.69 -6.47
C GLU A 50 -2.03 8.06 -6.17
N ASP A 51 -2.80 7.14 -5.58
CA ASP A 51 -4.19 7.37 -5.19
C ASP A 51 -4.30 8.49 -4.14
N VAL A 52 -3.47 8.45 -3.08
CA VAL A 52 -3.43 9.50 -2.04
C VAL A 52 -3.02 10.84 -2.64
N THR A 53 -1.98 10.86 -3.46
CA THR A 53 -1.50 12.07 -4.15
C THR A 53 -2.58 12.66 -5.06
N SER A 54 -3.36 11.81 -5.73
CA SER A 54 -4.47 12.23 -6.59
C SER A 54 -5.61 12.84 -5.79
N ILE A 55 -5.92 12.29 -4.60
CA ILE A 55 -6.90 12.87 -3.67
C ILE A 55 -6.44 14.23 -3.15
N GLU A 56 -5.20 14.34 -2.69
CA GLU A 56 -4.63 15.58 -2.13
C GLU A 56 -4.55 16.71 -3.16
N ASN A 57 -4.24 16.38 -4.42
CA ASN A 57 -4.18 17.35 -5.50
C ASN A 57 -5.57 17.74 -6.06
N GLY A 58 -6.67 17.25 -5.48
CA GLY A 58 -8.03 17.50 -5.98
C GLY A 58 -8.28 16.91 -7.37
N ALA A 59 -7.47 15.93 -7.80
CA ALA A 59 -7.58 15.26 -9.09
C ALA A 59 -8.66 14.16 -9.09
N VAL A 60 -9.34 13.95 -7.96
CA VAL A 60 -10.53 13.11 -7.90
C VAL A 60 -11.74 13.96 -8.30
N PRO A 61 -12.39 13.69 -9.45
CA PRO A 61 -13.63 14.37 -9.77
C PRO A 61 -14.66 14.03 -8.70
N LEU A 62 -15.14 15.05 -7.99
CA LEU A 62 -16.29 14.91 -7.11
C LEU A 62 -17.46 14.35 -7.94
N PRO A 63 -18.17 13.33 -7.45
CA PRO A 63 -19.33 12.83 -8.17
C PRO A 63 -20.33 13.96 -8.35
N LYS A 64 -20.77 14.17 -9.61
CA LYS A 64 -21.89 15.06 -9.90
C LYS A 64 -23.16 14.36 -9.42
N TYR A 65 -23.78 14.92 -8.39
CA TYR A 65 -25.11 14.57 -7.91
C TYR A 65 -26.18 15.13 -8.85
#